data_AF-A0A7S3BR23-F1
#
_entry.id   AF-A0A7S3BR23-F1
#
_cell.length_a   1.000
_cell.length_b   1.000
_cell.length_c   1.000
_cell.angle_alpha   90.00
_cell.angle_beta   90.00
_cell.angle_gamma   90.00
#
_symmetry.space_group_name_H-M   'P 1'
#
loop_
_entity.id
_entity.type
_entity.pdbx_description
1 polymer ?
#
loop_
_entity_poly.entity_id
_entity_poly.type
_entity_poly.pdbx_seq_one_letter_code
_entity_poly.pdbx_strand_id
1 'polypeptide(L)'
;CAPGGLRLAPSREALASAVRAAATQSEVALSVALDARLAGDSWQAALKALHLLEALLGAPPATAGRLRAHYAANPQAVEALEGSAQHTVKDKAAKVLVLLGVRAAPAKASSAAAAAPSGGLIDVGAATQPEPAAAAGN
;
A
#
# COMPACT_ATOMS: atom_id res chain seq x y z
N CYS A 1 18.62 -27.37 0.16
CA CYS A 1 17.75 -26.42 0.88
C CYS A 1 17.63 -25.18 -0.01
N ALA A 2 16.53 -25.03 -0.76
CA ALA A 2 16.36 -23.88 -1.65
C ALA A 2 15.45 -22.86 -0.94
N PRO A 3 15.90 -21.64 -0.64
CA PRO A 3 15.01 -20.54 -0.28
C PRO A 3 14.26 -20.12 -1.54
N GLY A 4 13.27 -20.92 -1.92
CA GLY A 4 12.46 -20.73 -3.12
C GLY A 4 11.65 -19.44 -2.99
N GLY A 5 11.99 -18.48 -3.85
CA GLY A 5 11.18 -17.36 -4.31
C GLY A 5 10.05 -16.95 -3.37
N LEU A 6 10.38 -16.13 -2.38
CA LEU A 6 9.44 -15.56 -1.44
C LEU A 6 8.48 -14.63 -2.20
N ARG A 7 7.38 -15.18 -2.75
CA ARG A 7 6.31 -14.35 -3.32
C ARG A 7 5.69 -13.55 -2.17
N LEU A 8 6.05 -12.28 -2.12
CA LEU A 8 5.55 -11.31 -1.14
C LEU A 8 4.04 -11.09 -1.27
N ALA A 9 3.49 -11.28 -2.48
CA ALA A 9 2.07 -11.25 -2.72
C ALA A 9 1.43 -12.64 -2.48
N PRO A 10 0.37 -12.74 -1.66
CA PRO A 10 -0.41 -13.97 -1.58
C PRO A 10 -0.95 -14.33 -2.96
N SER A 11 -0.88 -15.61 -3.35
CA SER A 11 -1.47 -16.07 -4.61
C SER A 11 -2.94 -15.69 -4.68
N ARG A 12 -3.42 -15.32 -5.88
CA ARG A 12 -4.81 -14.89 -6.11
C ARG A 12 -5.83 -15.90 -5.57
N GLU A 13 -5.54 -17.20 -5.68
CA GLU A 13 -6.36 -18.26 -5.11
C GLU A 13 -6.39 -18.27 -3.58
N ALA A 14 -5.24 -18.07 -2.93
CA ALA A 14 -5.15 -17.97 -1.47
C ALA A 14 -5.92 -16.75 -0.95
N LEU A 15 -5.81 -15.62 -1.64
CA LEU A 15 -6.61 -14.42 -1.38
C LEU A 15 -8.11 -14.69 -1.55
N ALA A 16 -8.53 -15.27 -2.67
CA ALA A 16 -9.93 -15.57 -2.94
C ALA A 16 -10.51 -16.59 -1.92
N SER A 17 -9.71 -17.57 -1.50
CA SER A 17 -10.11 -18.52 -0.46
C SER A 17 -10.27 -17.82 0.90
N ALA A 18 -9.36 -16.92 1.26
CA ALA A 18 -9.45 -16.15 2.49
C ALA A 18 -10.65 -15.20 2.49
N VAL A 19 -10.95 -14.55 1.36
CA VAL A 19 -12.15 -13.69 1.21
C VAL A 19 -13.43 -14.52 1.34
N ARG A 20 -13.50 -15.72 0.74
CA ARG A 20 -14.64 -16.63 0.90
C ARG A 20 -14.82 -17.08 2.35
N ALA A 21 -13.74 -17.47 3.02
CA ALA A 21 -13.79 -17.84 4.44
C ALA A 21 -14.22 -16.65 5.31
N ALA A 22 -13.69 -15.47 5.05
CA ALA A 22 -14.04 -14.24 5.73
C ALA A 22 -15.51 -13.84 5.52
N ALA A 23 -16.10 -14.13 4.36
CA ALA A 23 -17.53 -13.89 4.10
C ALA A 23 -18.45 -14.75 4.99
N THR A 24 -17.96 -15.91 5.45
CA THR A 24 -18.68 -16.79 6.38
C THR A 24 -18.38 -16.52 7.85
N GLN A 25 -17.39 -15.68 8.14
CA GLN A 25 -16.91 -15.43 9.51
C GLN A 25 -17.49 -14.13 10.07
N SER A 26 -17.70 -14.07 11.38
CA SER A 26 -18.21 -12.87 12.05
C SER A 26 -17.26 -11.68 11.84
N GLU A 27 -17.82 -10.49 11.61
CA GLU A 27 -17.06 -9.25 11.41
C GLU A 27 -16.07 -9.00 12.56
N VAL A 28 -16.52 -9.15 13.80
CA VAL A 28 -15.66 -8.99 14.99
C VAL A 28 -14.47 -9.95 14.98
N ALA A 29 -14.70 -11.23 14.65
CA ALA A 29 -13.63 -12.22 14.57
C ALA A 29 -12.64 -11.92 13.44
N LEU A 30 -13.14 -11.38 12.32
CA LEU A 30 -12.31 -10.97 11.20
C LEU A 30 -11.46 -9.74 11.54
N SER A 31 -12.05 -8.74 12.17
CA SER A 31 -11.38 -7.52 12.61
C SER A 31 -10.27 -7.84 13.61
N VAL A 32 -10.54 -8.67 14.64
CA VAL A 32 -9.52 -9.11 15.61
C VAL A 32 -8.39 -9.90 14.93
N ALA A 33 -8.72 -10.82 14.02
CA ALA A 33 -7.72 -11.62 13.33
C ALA A 33 -6.86 -10.79 12.36
N LEU A 34 -7.43 -9.76 11.74
CA LEU A 34 -6.70 -8.81 10.90
C LEU A 34 -5.83 -7.90 11.76
N ASP A 35 -6.36 -7.35 12.85
CA ASP A 35 -5.63 -6.47 13.76
C ASP A 35 -4.38 -7.16 14.34
N ALA A 36 -4.52 -8.40 14.79
CA ALA A 36 -3.40 -9.22 15.24
C ALA A 36 -2.32 -9.43 14.16
N ARG A 37 -2.70 -9.44 12.87
CA ARG A 37 -1.75 -9.57 11.74
C ARG A 37 -1.12 -8.23 11.35
N LEU A 38 -1.84 -7.12 11.53
CA LEU A 38 -1.35 -5.76 11.28
C LEU A 38 -0.38 -5.31 12.38
N ALA A 39 -0.67 -5.68 13.63
CA ALA A 39 0.18 -5.44 14.80
C ALA A 39 1.38 -6.41 14.92
N GLY A 40 1.47 -7.40 14.03
CA GLY A 40 2.55 -8.38 14.04
C GLY A 40 3.91 -7.77 13.65
N ASP A 41 4.98 -8.37 14.17
CA ASP A 41 6.37 -7.87 13.99
C ASP A 41 6.89 -7.97 12.54
N SER A 42 6.20 -8.73 11.67
CA SER A 42 6.59 -8.93 10.28
C SER A 42 5.79 -8.06 9.32
N TRP A 43 6.50 -7.14 8.65
CA TRP A 43 5.94 -6.31 7.56
C TRP A 43 5.26 -7.14 6.45
N GLN A 44 5.67 -8.40 6.25
CA GLN A 44 5.09 -9.30 5.25
C GLN A 44 3.72 -9.84 5.68
N ALA A 45 3.53 -10.07 6.99
CA ALA A 45 2.24 -10.44 7.55
C ALA A 45 1.26 -9.26 7.45
N ALA A 46 1.72 -8.05 7.78
CA ALA A 46 0.96 -6.82 7.60
C ALA A 46 0.58 -6.59 6.13
N LEU A 47 1.51 -6.77 5.19
CA LEU A 47 1.23 -6.62 3.76
C LEU A 47 0.18 -7.62 3.24
N LYS A 48 0.19 -8.86 3.73
CA LYS A 48 -0.82 -9.88 3.40
C LYS A 48 -2.18 -9.52 3.99
N ALA A 49 -2.22 -9.01 5.22
CA ALA A 49 -3.44 -8.54 5.86
C ALA A 49 -4.04 -7.35 5.09
N LEU A 50 -3.22 -6.39 4.66
CA LEU A 50 -3.65 -5.26 3.83
C LEU A 50 -4.22 -5.71 2.47
N HIS A 51 -3.61 -6.72 1.83
CA HIS A 51 -4.17 -7.30 0.60
C HIS A 51 -5.52 -7.96 0.81
N LEU A 52 -5.69 -8.66 1.94
CA LEU A 52 -6.96 -9.28 2.29
C LEU A 52 -8.04 -8.22 2.58
N LEU A 53 -7.68 -7.17 3.34
CA LEU A 53 -8.57 -6.06 3.64
C LEU A 53 -9.01 -5.33 2.36
N GLU A 54 -8.08 -5.05 1.43
CA GLU A 54 -8.40 -4.48 0.11
C GLU A 54 -9.39 -5.36 -0.67
N ALA A 55 -9.17 -6.68 -0.70
CA ALA A 55 -10.06 -7.61 -1.39
C ALA A 55 -11.45 -7.71 -0.74
N LEU A 56 -11.52 -7.61 0.60
CA LEU A 56 -12.78 -7.60 1.34
C LEU A 56 -13.56 -6.31 1.14
N LEU A 57 -12.88 -5.16 1.07
CA LEU A 57 -13.51 -3.88 0.74
C LEU A 57 -14.04 -3.86 -0.70
N GLY A 58 -13.47 -4.66 -1.61
CA GLY A 58 -13.98 -4.90 -2.95
C GLY A 58 -15.07 -5.98 -3.05
N ALA A 59 -15.42 -6.65 -1.94
CA ALA A 59 -16.49 -7.64 -1.90
C ALA A 59 -17.88 -6.97 -1.86
N PRO A 60 -18.99 -7.74 -1.91
CA PRO A 60 -20.34 -7.17 -1.90
C PRO A 60 -20.59 -6.22 -0.70
N PRO A 61 -21.41 -5.17 -0.88
CA PRO A 61 -21.55 -4.08 0.09
C PRO A 61 -22.06 -4.55 1.47
N ALA A 62 -22.79 -5.67 1.54
CA ALA A 62 -23.26 -6.23 2.81
C ALA A 62 -22.10 -6.67 3.73
N THR A 63 -21.02 -7.21 3.15
CA THR A 63 -19.83 -7.66 3.89
C THR A 63 -18.83 -6.51 4.02
N ALA A 64 -18.58 -5.80 2.91
CA ALA A 64 -17.64 -4.69 2.89
C ALA A 64 -18.09 -3.50 3.76
N GLY A 65 -19.40 -3.23 3.85
CA GLY A 65 -19.94 -2.09 4.58
C GLY A 65 -19.69 -2.15 6.10
N ARG A 66 -19.89 -3.31 6.73
CA ARG A 66 -19.62 -3.49 8.16
C ARG A 66 -18.13 -3.34 8.47
N LEU A 67 -17.28 -3.98 7.67
CA LEU A 67 -15.83 -3.90 7.83
C LEU A 67 -15.31 -2.48 7.60
N ARG A 68 -15.85 -1.79 6.60
CA ARG A 68 -15.52 -0.40 6.29
C ARG A 68 -15.89 0.52 7.44
N ALA A 69 -17.10 0.38 8.00
CA ALA A 69 -17.51 1.18 9.16
C ALA A 69 -16.62 0.94 10.38
N HIS A 70 -16.26 -0.32 10.64
CA HIS A 70 -15.36 -0.69 11.75
C HIS A 70 -13.99 -0.02 11.62
N TYR A 71 -13.33 -0.16 10.47
CA TYR A 71 -12.00 0.40 10.23
C TYR A 71 -12.02 1.91 9.99
N ALA A 72 -13.12 2.48 9.51
CA ALA A 72 -13.27 3.93 9.45
C ALA A 72 -13.39 4.56 10.84
N ALA A 73 -14.00 3.85 11.80
CA ALA A 73 -14.03 4.27 13.20
C ALA A 73 -12.72 4.03 13.94
N ASN A 74 -11.91 3.04 13.50
CA ASN A 74 -10.64 2.67 14.13
C ASN A 74 -9.50 2.55 13.09
N PRO A 75 -9.06 3.67 12.49
CA PRO A 75 -8.03 3.66 11.45
C PRO A 75 -6.60 3.47 11.96
N GLN A 76 -6.39 3.64 13.27
CA GLN A 76 -5.10 3.59 13.96
C GLN A 76 -4.19 2.41 13.58
N ALA A 77 -4.74 1.19 13.42
CA ALA A 77 -3.96 0.02 13.02
C ALA A 77 -3.43 0.11 11.57
N VAL A 78 -4.17 0.77 10.67
CA VAL A 78 -3.78 0.95 9.27
C VAL A 78 -2.88 2.19 9.12
N GLU A 79 -3.13 3.26 9.87
CA GLU A 79 -2.30 4.46 9.91
C GLU A 79 -0.89 4.16 10.44
N ALA A 80 -0.76 3.30 11.46
CA ALA A 80 0.53 2.87 11.97
C ALA A 80 1.42 2.25 10.88
N LEU A 81 0.82 1.60 9.88
CA LEU A 81 1.54 0.98 8.77
C LEU A 81 2.03 1.99 7.72
N GLU A 82 1.49 3.21 7.66
CA GLU A 82 2.08 4.29 6.86
C GLU A 82 3.47 4.72 7.39
N GLY A 83 3.76 4.45 8.66
CA GLY A 83 5.09 4.64 9.26
C GLY A 83 6.09 3.51 8.97
N SER A 84 5.68 2.44 8.29
CA SER A 84 6.55 1.28 8.05
C SER A 84 7.75 1.62 7.17
N ALA A 85 8.92 1.04 7.43
CA ALA A 85 10.12 1.25 6.61
C ALA A 85 9.96 0.75 5.16
N GLN A 86 9.00 -0.16 4.92
CA GLN A 86 8.79 -0.78 3.62
C GLN A 86 7.79 -0.01 2.76
N HIS A 87 8.27 0.56 1.66
CA HIS A 87 7.47 1.39 0.75
C HIS A 87 6.20 0.68 0.25
N THR A 88 6.28 -0.62 -0.03
CA THR A 88 5.14 -1.44 -0.47
C THR A 88 4.01 -1.51 0.57
N VAL A 89 4.37 -1.55 1.87
CA VAL A 89 3.40 -1.54 2.96
C VAL A 89 2.75 -0.17 3.08
N LYS A 90 3.57 0.90 2.99
CA LYS A 90 3.09 2.29 3.03
C LYS A 90 2.08 2.57 1.92
N ASP A 91 2.43 2.26 0.67
CA ASP A 91 1.57 2.50 -0.50
C ASP A 91 0.24 1.75 -0.38
N LYS A 92 0.30 0.49 0.07
CA LYS A 92 -0.91 -0.31 0.26
C LYS A 92 -1.76 0.20 1.43
N ALA A 93 -1.16 0.59 2.55
CA ALA A 93 -1.88 1.16 3.70
C ALA A 93 -2.59 2.47 3.29
N ALA A 94 -1.88 3.37 2.61
CA ALA A 94 -2.44 4.61 2.07
C ALA A 94 -3.64 4.35 1.15
N LYS A 95 -3.53 3.36 0.25
CA LYS A 95 -4.62 2.97 -0.64
C LYS A 95 -5.83 2.42 0.11
N VAL A 96 -5.62 1.60 1.13
CA VAL A 96 -6.71 1.08 1.98
C VAL A 96 -7.40 2.21 2.75
N LEU A 97 -6.65 3.18 3.30
CA LEU A 97 -7.24 4.34 3.99
C LEU A 97 -8.12 5.19 3.06
N VAL A 98 -7.72 5.32 1.78
CA VAL A 98 -8.55 5.95 0.74
C VAL A 98 -9.81 5.14 0.46
N LEU A 99 -9.70 3.81 0.36
CA LEU A 99 -10.87 2.94 0.18
C LEU A 99 -11.83 2.97 1.35
N LEU A 100 -11.34 3.15 2.58
CA LEU A 100 -12.16 3.31 3.77
C LEU A 100 -12.86 4.69 3.78
N GLY A 101 -12.31 5.68 3.09
CA GLY A 101 -12.78 7.06 3.09
C GLY A 101 -12.27 7.88 4.28
N VAL A 102 -11.30 7.34 5.04
CA VAL A 102 -10.63 8.03 6.14
C VAL A 102 -9.67 9.09 5.60
N ARG A 103 -9.06 8.79 4.44
CA ARG A 103 -8.16 9.70 3.74
C ARG A 103 -8.74 10.11 2.40
N ALA A 104 -8.67 11.40 2.07
CA ALA A 104 -8.97 11.86 0.72
C ALA A 104 -7.94 11.27 -0.25
N ALA A 105 -8.40 10.68 -1.35
CA ALA A 105 -7.50 10.27 -2.44
C ALA A 105 -6.64 11.48 -2.81
N PRO A 106 -5.32 11.33 -3.04
CA PRO A 106 -4.51 12.46 -3.50
C PRO A 106 -5.17 12.96 -4.77
N ALA A 107 -5.70 14.18 -4.71
CA ALA A 107 -6.30 14.81 -5.87
C ALA A 107 -5.24 14.74 -6.96
N LYS A 108 -5.51 13.99 -8.03
CA LYS A 108 -4.77 14.17 -9.27
C LYS A 108 -4.84 15.66 -9.53
N ALA A 109 -3.74 16.37 -9.31
CA ALA A 109 -3.55 17.70 -9.83
C ALA A 109 -3.60 17.53 -11.34
N SER A 110 -4.80 17.57 -11.91
CA SER A 110 -4.98 17.90 -13.31
C SER A 110 -4.39 19.28 -13.44
N SER A 111 -3.17 19.34 -13.98
CA SER A 111 -2.62 20.54 -14.56
C SER A 111 -3.61 21.05 -15.61
N ALA A 112 -4.50 21.94 -15.20
CA ALA A 112 -5.08 22.94 -16.09
C ALA A 112 -4.15 24.15 -16.05
N ALA A 113 -2.97 23.98 -16.67
CA ALA A 113 -2.15 25.08 -17.09
C ALA A 113 -2.88 25.78 -18.25
N ALA A 114 -3.49 26.92 -17.95
CA ALA A 114 -3.92 27.89 -18.95
C ALA A 114 -3.39 29.26 -18.51
N ALA A 115 -2.08 29.44 -18.63
CA ALA A 115 -1.45 30.74 -18.73
C ALA A 115 -0.50 30.70 -19.92
N ALA A 116 -0.71 31.64 -20.83
CA ALA A 116 -0.20 31.72 -22.20
C ALA A 116 1.34 31.79 -22.30
N PRO A 117 1.90 31.50 -23.49
CA PRO A 117 3.33 31.32 -23.70
C PRO A 117 4.01 32.65 -24.02
N SER A 118 5.20 32.89 -23.47
CA SER A 118 6.18 33.84 -24.03
C SER A 118 7.56 33.64 -23.42
N GLY A 119 8.56 33.51 -24.30
CA GLY A 119 9.99 33.52 -23.98
C GLY A 119 10.52 32.14 -23.58
N GLY A 120 11.36 31.45 -24.35
CA GLY A 120 12.36 31.93 -25.29
C GLY A 120 13.73 31.51 -24.77
N LEU A 121 14.50 30.91 -25.69
CA LEU A 121 15.94 30.70 -25.64
C LEU A 121 16.46 29.42 -24.97
N ILE A 122 16.80 28.49 -25.86
CA ILE A 122 17.90 27.52 -25.83
C ILE A 122 19.01 27.76 -24.81
N ASP A 123 19.55 26.66 -24.25
CA ASP A 123 21.00 26.49 -24.10
C ASP A 123 21.37 25.02 -24.35
N VAL A 124 22.29 24.82 -25.29
CA VAL A 124 22.92 23.56 -25.63
C VAL A 124 24.36 23.64 -25.11
N GLY A 125 24.66 22.89 -24.05
CA GLY A 125 26.01 22.71 -23.54
C GLY A 125 26.04 21.41 -22.72
N ALA A 126 26.57 20.30 -23.21
CA ALA A 126 27.98 19.98 -23.43
C ALA A 126 28.83 19.96 -22.14
N ALA A 127 29.43 18.78 -21.90
CA ALA A 127 30.44 18.44 -20.89
C ALA A 127 29.91 18.35 -19.44
N THR A 128 30.22 17.35 -18.61
CA THR A 128 31.44 16.54 -18.52
C THR A 128 31.15 15.31 -17.65
N GLN A 129 31.61 14.12 -18.06
CA GLN A 129 31.90 13.02 -17.13
C GLN A 129 33.41 13.00 -16.91
N PRO A 130 33.85 12.94 -15.66
CA PRO A 130 35.06 12.19 -15.34
C PRO A 130 34.82 11.14 -14.24
N GLU A 131 35.07 9.90 -14.63
CA GLU A 131 35.88 8.85 -13.98
C GLU A 131 35.59 8.37 -12.52
N PRO A 132 35.54 7.03 -12.30
CA PRO A 132 35.45 6.40 -10.98
C PRO A 132 36.82 6.10 -10.33
N ALA A 133 36.90 6.40 -9.02
CA ALA A 133 37.61 5.74 -7.92
C ALA A 133 38.85 4.84 -8.19
N ALA A 134 39.98 5.19 -7.55
CA ALA A 134 40.75 4.27 -6.70
C ALA A 134 41.80 5.02 -5.86
N ALA A 135 41.69 4.88 -4.54
CA ALA A 135 42.66 5.37 -3.57
C ALA A 135 43.83 4.39 -3.41
N ALA A 136 45.02 4.97 -3.14
CA ALA A 136 46.27 4.33 -2.72
C ALA A 136 46.10 3.45 -1.46
N GLY A 137 46.84 2.34 -1.35
CA GLY A 137 48.10 2.26 -0.59
C GLY A 137 47.81 1.69 0.81
N ASN A 138 48.42 0.61 1.29
CA ASN A 138 49.84 0.31 1.45
C ASN A 138 50.01 -1.21 1.59
#